data_AF-A0A642V8P2-F1
#
_entry.id   AF-A0A642V8P2-F1
#
_cell.length_a   1.000
_cell.length_b   1.000
_cell.length_c   1.000
_cell.angle_alpha   90.00
_cell.angle_beta   90.00
_cell.angle_gamma   90.00
#
_symmetry.space_group_name_H-M   'P 1'
#
loop_
_entity.id
_entity.type
_entity.pdbx_description
1 polymer ?
#
loop_
_entity_poly.entity_id
_entity_poly.type
_entity_poly.pdbx_seq_one_letter_code
_entity_poly.pdbx_strand_id
1 'polypeptide(L)'
;MSVARPQVTVYSATGEVSSSAVPLPAVFKAPIRPDIVHSVWTSVAKNKRQAYAVASNAGEQTSAESWGTGRAVARIPRVGGSGTHRSGQGAFGNMCRGGRMFAPTKTWRKWNVKVNQNQKRYATASAIAASSVAPLVLARGHRVENIPEVPLVVSNDLESLTKTKDAVAALKALGAHRDVVKVVKSKKLRAGKGKLRNRRHTQRRGPLIVYGEDKGITKAFRNIPGVETCQVSVLNLLQLAPGSHLGRFVIWTESAFSVLDKIWGSDAVQSAKSGYSLPDSIVSNTDITRIINSAEIQSVLKPAGDKHQKREHVLKKNPLKNKQVQLRLNPYAKAYSQQKLGQAKVKSEGKAPKPAESFAKVFHDN
;
A
#
# COMPACT_ATOMS: atom_id res chain seq x y z
N MET A 1 -3.37 -21.58 3.88
CA MET A 1 -2.29 -22.37 3.26
C MET A 1 -1.80 -21.61 2.05
N SER A 2 -0.55 -21.16 2.01
CA SER A 2 0.07 -21.06 0.69
C SER A 2 0.13 -22.49 0.16
N VAL A 3 -0.50 -22.76 -0.99
CA VAL A 3 -0.33 -24.03 -1.70
C VAL A 3 1.08 -24.02 -2.27
N ALA A 4 2.06 -24.15 -1.39
CA ALA A 4 3.46 -24.17 -1.74
C ALA A 4 3.78 -25.62 -2.03
N ARG A 5 4.13 -25.93 -3.29
CA ARG A 5 4.54 -27.28 -3.66
C ARG A 5 5.69 -27.71 -2.74
N PRO A 6 5.65 -28.94 -2.19
CA PRO A 6 6.72 -29.41 -1.30
C PRO A 6 8.07 -29.50 -2.04
N GLN A 7 8.03 -29.73 -3.36
CA GLN A 7 9.19 -29.79 -4.24
C GLN A 7 9.01 -28.83 -5.42
N VAL A 8 10.14 -28.29 -5.88
CA VAL A 8 10.24 -27.38 -7.04
C VAL A 8 11.13 -28.05 -8.08
N THR A 9 10.68 -28.05 -9.34
CA THR A 9 11.44 -28.62 -10.44
C THR A 9 12.59 -27.71 -10.85
N VAL A 10 13.73 -28.30 -11.19
CA VAL A 10 14.87 -27.56 -11.72
C VAL A 10 14.76 -27.58 -13.26
N TYR A 11 15.07 -26.44 -13.88
CA TYR A 11 15.09 -26.30 -15.34
C TYR A 11 16.53 -26.15 -15.83
N SER A 12 16.85 -26.73 -16.97
CA SER A 12 18.12 -26.49 -17.65
C SER A 12 18.18 -25.06 -18.20
N ALA A 13 19.38 -24.60 -18.59
CA ALA A 13 19.52 -23.32 -19.29
C ALA A 13 18.81 -23.29 -20.65
N THR A 14 18.49 -24.46 -21.24
CA THR A 14 17.71 -24.62 -22.47
C THR A 14 16.20 -24.66 -22.24
N GLY A 15 15.74 -24.53 -21.00
CA GLY A 15 14.30 -24.48 -20.65
C GLY A 15 13.65 -25.86 -20.54
N GLU A 16 14.42 -26.93 -20.65
CA GLU A 16 13.96 -28.30 -20.45
C GLU A 16 13.88 -28.62 -18.95
N VAL A 17 12.94 -29.47 -18.57
CA VAL A 17 12.81 -29.93 -17.18
C VAL A 17 13.95 -30.90 -16.90
N SER A 18 14.76 -30.63 -15.89
CA SER A 18 15.74 -31.61 -15.42
C SER A 18 15.07 -32.65 -14.53
N SER A 19 15.70 -33.82 -14.38
CA SER A 19 15.21 -34.88 -13.48
C SER A 19 15.34 -34.53 -12.00
N SER A 20 16.05 -33.45 -11.66
CA SER A 20 16.25 -32.97 -10.30
C SER A 20 15.09 -32.09 -9.82
N ALA A 21 14.70 -32.31 -8.56
CA ALA A 21 13.75 -31.47 -7.83
C ALA A 21 14.33 -31.12 -6.46
N VAL A 22 14.12 -29.89 -6.02
CA VAL A 22 14.63 -29.37 -4.74
C VAL A 22 13.46 -29.10 -3.80
N PRO A 23 13.53 -29.46 -2.51
CA PRO A 23 12.49 -29.10 -1.56
C PRO A 23 12.33 -27.58 -1.47
N LEU A 24 11.10 -27.10 -1.27
CA LEU A 24 10.84 -25.68 -1.12
C LEU A 24 11.40 -25.18 0.24
N PRO A 25 12.33 -24.20 0.24
CA PRO A 25 12.88 -23.64 1.46
C PRO A 25 11.81 -23.04 2.38
N ALA A 26 12.00 -23.18 3.69
CA ALA A 26 11.03 -22.74 4.70
C ALA A 26 10.73 -21.24 4.64
N VAL A 27 11.67 -20.42 4.15
CA VAL A 27 11.48 -18.97 3.98
C VAL A 27 10.31 -18.62 3.06
N PHE A 28 9.92 -19.49 2.12
CA PHE A 28 8.75 -19.25 1.26
C PHE A 28 7.41 -19.45 1.97
N LYS A 29 7.42 -20.10 3.15
CA LYS A 29 6.26 -20.26 4.03
C LYS A 29 6.15 -19.13 5.05
N ALA A 30 7.12 -18.22 5.09
CA ALA A 30 7.10 -17.08 6.02
C ALA A 30 5.86 -16.18 5.77
N PRO A 31 5.31 -15.57 6.82
CA PRO A 31 4.13 -14.71 6.72
C PRO A 31 4.42 -13.48 5.85
N ILE A 32 3.61 -13.28 4.81
CA ILE A 32 3.71 -12.13 3.90
C ILE A 32 3.07 -10.91 4.57
N ARG A 33 3.87 -9.93 4.99
CA ARG A 33 3.40 -8.68 5.65
C ARG A 33 3.69 -7.42 4.82
N PRO A 34 2.74 -6.95 3.97
CA PRO A 34 2.93 -5.77 3.13
C PRO A 34 3.21 -4.48 3.91
N ASP A 35 2.63 -4.33 5.09
CA ASP A 35 2.78 -3.20 6.00
C ASP A 35 4.21 -3.09 6.56
N ILE A 36 4.77 -4.21 7.02
CA ILE A 36 6.16 -4.28 7.48
C ILE A 36 7.11 -4.01 6.32
N VAL A 37 6.86 -4.61 5.15
CA VAL A 37 7.66 -4.36 3.95
C VAL A 37 7.64 -2.88 3.58
N HIS A 38 6.48 -2.23 3.62
CA HIS A 38 6.35 -0.82 3.32
C HIS A 38 7.11 0.09 4.29
N SER A 39 6.92 -0.10 5.60
CA SER A 39 7.59 0.71 6.63
C SER A 39 9.12 0.55 6.60
N VAL A 40 9.61 -0.67 6.39
CA VAL A 40 11.04 -0.96 6.27
C VAL A 40 11.59 -0.41 4.95
N TRP A 41 10.91 -0.64 3.83
CA TRP A 41 11.37 -0.18 2.50
C TRP A 41 11.51 1.34 2.45
N THR A 42 10.51 2.08 2.95
CA THR A 42 10.54 3.56 2.97
C THR A 42 11.70 4.11 3.80
N SER A 43 12.07 3.42 4.87
CA SER A 43 13.20 3.80 5.73
C SER A 43 14.54 3.44 5.11
N VAL A 44 14.69 2.23 4.57
CA VAL A 44 15.93 1.77 3.92
C VAL A 44 16.21 2.56 2.64
N ALA A 45 15.19 2.90 1.85
CA ALA A 45 15.33 3.68 0.62
C ALA A 45 15.90 5.09 0.87
N LYS A 46 15.73 5.65 2.07
CA LYS A 46 16.30 6.96 2.44
C LYS A 46 17.82 6.93 2.61
N ASN A 47 18.42 5.77 2.86
CA ASN A 47 19.83 5.65 3.23
C ASN A 47 20.83 5.83 2.06
N LYS A 48 20.35 5.99 0.82
CA LYS A 48 21.17 6.33 -0.36
C LYS A 48 21.15 7.83 -0.70
N ARG A 49 20.50 8.67 0.11
CA ARG A 49 20.35 10.11 -0.17
C ARG A 49 21.66 10.84 0.10
N GLN A 50 21.96 11.84 -0.74
CA GLN A 50 23.02 12.81 -0.50
C GLN A 50 22.41 14.06 0.14
N ALA A 51 23.15 14.67 1.08
CA ALA A 51 22.73 15.91 1.72
C ALA A 51 22.69 17.05 0.69
N TYR A 52 21.71 17.93 0.83
CA TYR A 52 21.65 19.19 0.09
C TYR A 52 21.38 20.34 1.06
N ALA A 53 22.05 21.46 0.85
CA ALA A 53 21.93 22.67 1.63
C ALA A 53 22.16 23.90 0.73
N VAL A 54 21.58 25.04 1.12
CA VAL A 54 21.95 26.34 0.54
C VAL A 54 23.21 26.86 1.24
N ALA A 55 23.99 27.71 0.57
CA ALA A 55 25.13 28.38 1.19
C ALA A 55 24.70 29.15 2.45
N SER A 56 25.52 29.10 3.51
CA SER A 56 25.19 29.67 4.82
C SER A 56 24.97 31.18 4.78
N ASN A 57 25.71 31.87 3.93
CA ASN A 57 25.71 33.33 3.75
C ASN A 57 24.81 33.81 2.59
N ALA A 58 24.04 32.93 1.95
CA ALA A 58 23.18 33.31 0.83
C ALA A 58 22.08 34.28 1.28
N GLY A 59 21.99 35.44 0.61
CA GLY A 59 21.03 36.50 0.94
C GLY A 59 21.47 37.41 2.09
N GLU A 60 22.67 37.21 2.64
CA GLU A 60 23.26 38.00 3.74
C GLU A 60 24.53 38.76 3.34
N GLN A 61 25.01 38.60 2.10
CA GLN A 61 26.18 39.29 1.56
C GLN A 61 25.85 40.74 1.12
N THR A 62 25.11 41.48 1.93
CA THR A 62 24.74 42.88 1.63
C THR A 62 24.71 43.69 2.92
N SER A 63 25.20 44.92 2.89
CA SER A 63 25.01 45.86 3.99
C SER A 63 23.67 46.58 3.81
N ALA A 64 22.76 46.36 4.74
CA ALA A 64 21.40 46.90 4.68
C ALA A 64 20.87 47.18 6.08
N GLU A 65 20.21 48.32 6.24
CA GLU A 65 19.63 48.76 7.50
C GLU A 65 18.18 49.19 7.29
N SER A 66 17.35 49.05 8.32
CA SER A 66 15.97 49.54 8.25
C SER A 66 15.97 51.07 8.30
N TRP A 67 15.21 51.71 7.42
CA TRP A 67 15.04 53.16 7.48
C TRP A 67 14.04 53.62 8.56
N GLY A 68 13.48 52.69 9.34
CA GLY A 68 12.51 52.99 10.38
C GLY A 68 11.15 53.44 9.86
N THR A 69 10.39 54.13 10.70
CA THR A 69 9.11 54.76 10.35
C THR A 69 9.30 56.18 9.79
N GLY A 70 8.23 56.82 9.30
CA GLY A 70 8.25 58.24 8.92
C GLY A 70 8.76 58.56 7.50
N ARG A 71 9.04 57.54 6.67
CA ARG A 71 9.53 57.71 5.29
C ARG A 71 8.57 57.17 4.23
N ALA A 72 7.29 57.00 4.58
CA ALA A 72 6.23 56.43 3.72
C ALA A 72 6.61 55.09 3.04
N VAL A 73 7.46 54.28 3.67
CA VAL A 73 7.89 52.96 3.19
C VAL A 73 7.86 51.92 4.31
N ALA A 74 7.76 50.64 3.93
CA ALA A 74 7.82 49.53 4.88
C ALA A 74 9.19 49.42 5.59
N ARG A 75 9.17 48.93 6.84
CA ARG A 75 10.31 48.85 7.79
C ARG A 75 11.33 47.73 7.51
N ILE A 76 11.30 47.09 6.34
CA ILE A 76 12.28 46.05 5.99
C ILE A 76 13.69 46.68 5.83
N PRO A 77 14.79 46.00 6.20
CA PRO A 77 16.13 46.49 5.90
C PRO A 77 16.32 46.76 4.41
N ARG A 78 16.93 47.90 4.08
CA ARG A 78 17.17 48.35 2.70
C ARG A 78 18.67 48.53 2.46
N VAL A 79 19.11 48.14 1.26
CA VAL A 79 20.52 48.28 0.85
C VAL A 79 20.89 49.76 0.80
N GLY A 80 22.01 50.13 1.42
CA GLY A 80 22.52 51.50 1.42
C GLY A 80 23.15 51.94 0.09
N GLY A 81 23.71 53.15 0.07
CA GLY A 81 24.36 53.73 -1.10
C GLY A 81 23.41 54.41 -2.09
N SER A 82 23.96 54.82 -3.24
CA SER A 82 23.27 55.49 -4.33
C SER A 82 23.90 55.12 -5.69
N GLY A 83 23.30 55.55 -6.80
CA GLY A 83 23.88 55.34 -8.14
C GLY A 83 23.69 53.95 -8.76
N THR A 84 23.06 53.00 -8.04
CA THR A 84 22.69 51.68 -8.59
C THR A 84 21.23 51.36 -8.33
N HIS A 85 20.59 50.60 -9.23
CA HIS A 85 19.21 50.14 -9.05
C HIS A 85 19.00 49.29 -7.80
N ARG A 86 20.07 48.74 -7.20
CA ARG A 86 20.00 47.94 -5.98
C ARG A 86 19.84 48.80 -4.72
N SER A 87 20.32 50.04 -4.75
CA SER A 87 20.25 50.98 -3.62
C SER A 87 18.79 51.25 -3.25
N GLY A 88 18.45 51.19 -1.97
CA GLY A 88 17.10 51.37 -1.45
C GLY A 88 16.15 50.17 -1.60
N GLN A 89 16.56 49.05 -2.22
CA GLN A 89 15.75 47.83 -2.28
C GLN A 89 15.77 47.05 -0.96
N GLY A 90 14.70 46.30 -0.68
CA GLY A 90 14.63 45.40 0.48
C GLY A 90 15.68 44.28 0.45
N ALA A 91 16.16 43.89 1.63
CA ALA A 91 17.21 42.90 1.85
C ALA A 91 16.88 41.97 3.04
N PHE A 92 17.66 40.89 3.15
CA PHE A 92 17.61 39.83 4.18
C PHE A 92 16.32 39.02 4.27
N GLY A 93 15.13 39.63 4.25
CA GLY A 93 13.85 38.97 4.43
C GLY A 93 13.55 37.92 3.34
N ASN A 94 12.82 36.87 3.72
CA ASN A 94 12.42 35.78 2.82
C ASN A 94 11.40 36.20 1.75
N MET A 95 10.71 37.32 1.96
CA MET A 95 9.84 37.95 0.97
C MET A 95 10.60 38.86 -0.01
N CYS A 96 11.87 39.18 0.27
CA CYS A 96 12.67 40.07 -0.58
C CYS A 96 13.30 39.30 -1.73
N ARG A 97 13.28 39.88 -2.93
CA ARG A 97 14.06 39.39 -4.07
C ARG A 97 15.56 39.43 -3.73
N GLY A 98 16.23 38.29 -3.81
CA GLY A 98 17.64 38.16 -3.43
C GLY A 98 17.91 38.11 -1.93
N GLY A 99 16.86 38.06 -1.09
CA GLY A 99 16.96 37.87 0.35
C GLY A 99 17.22 36.42 0.74
N ARG A 100 17.39 36.18 2.04
CA ARG A 100 17.62 34.84 2.60
C ARG A 100 16.31 34.06 2.68
N MET A 101 16.32 32.78 2.30
CA MET A 101 15.12 31.94 2.42
C MET A 101 14.72 31.70 3.88
N PHE A 102 13.43 31.50 4.14
CA PHE A 102 12.96 31.05 5.45
C PHE A 102 13.51 29.65 5.78
N ALA A 103 13.97 29.46 7.02
CA ALA A 103 14.56 28.21 7.52
C ALA A 103 15.52 27.53 6.50
N PRO A 104 16.68 28.16 6.20
CA PRO A 104 17.59 27.65 5.19
C PRO A 104 17.96 26.19 5.41
N THR A 105 17.99 25.41 4.32
CA THR A 105 18.32 23.98 4.39
C THR A 105 19.74 23.77 4.93
N LYS A 106 19.87 22.84 5.87
CA LYS A 106 21.12 22.52 6.55
C LYS A 106 21.53 21.07 6.32
N THR A 107 22.83 20.83 6.31
CA THR A 107 23.42 19.51 6.05
C THR A 107 23.12 18.51 7.17
N TRP A 108 22.97 18.95 8.41
CA TRP A 108 22.70 18.09 9.58
C TRP A 108 21.25 17.60 9.72
N ARG A 109 20.40 17.80 8.69
CA ARG A 109 19.09 17.13 8.62
C ARG A 109 19.30 15.60 8.78
N LYS A 110 18.39 14.93 9.48
CA LYS A 110 18.41 13.45 9.57
C LYS A 110 18.07 12.81 8.21
N TRP A 111 19.10 12.49 7.42
CA TRP A 111 18.94 11.89 6.09
C TRP A 111 18.65 10.39 6.13
N ASN A 112 19.40 9.70 6.99
CA ASN A 112 19.38 8.25 7.13
C ASN A 112 18.44 7.83 8.26
N VAL A 113 17.82 6.67 8.11
CA VAL A 113 16.87 6.10 9.07
C VAL A 113 17.36 4.72 9.49
N LYS A 114 17.57 4.57 10.80
CA LYS A 114 17.85 3.26 11.42
C LYS A 114 16.55 2.44 11.45
N VAL A 115 16.68 1.16 11.18
CA VAL A 115 15.60 0.18 11.27
C VAL A 115 16.15 -1.04 11.98
N ASN A 116 15.34 -1.63 12.86
CA ASN A 116 15.72 -2.80 13.62
C ASN A 116 16.14 -3.93 12.69
N GLN A 117 17.23 -4.62 13.04
CA GLN A 117 17.78 -5.68 12.19
C GLN A 117 16.76 -6.80 11.97
N ASN A 118 15.99 -7.17 13.00
CA ASN A 118 14.96 -8.19 12.88
C ASN A 118 13.82 -7.77 11.94
N GLN A 119 13.38 -6.50 11.99
CA GLN A 119 12.37 -5.99 11.06
C GLN A 119 12.87 -5.98 9.61
N LYS A 120 14.15 -5.66 9.37
CA LYS A 120 14.75 -5.78 8.04
C LYS A 120 14.72 -7.22 7.54
N ARG A 121 15.09 -8.18 8.40
CA ARG A 121 15.06 -9.61 8.09
C ARG A 121 13.63 -10.10 7.80
N TYR A 122 12.65 -9.70 8.62
CA TYR A 122 11.22 -9.99 8.42
C TYR A 122 10.75 -9.48 7.05
N ALA A 123 11.03 -8.22 6.71
CA ALA A 123 10.61 -7.63 5.44
C ALA A 123 11.24 -8.36 4.24
N THR A 124 12.52 -8.74 4.34
CA THR A 124 13.18 -9.52 3.30
C THR A 124 12.57 -10.93 3.19
N ALA A 125 12.29 -11.63 4.30
CA ALA A 125 11.63 -12.93 4.29
C ALA A 125 10.22 -12.85 3.66
N SER A 126 9.41 -11.86 4.05
CA SER A 126 8.11 -11.57 3.43
C SER A 126 8.22 -11.35 1.91
N ALA A 127 9.27 -10.65 1.47
CA ALA A 127 9.48 -10.36 0.06
C ALA A 127 9.95 -11.58 -0.75
N ILE A 128 10.73 -12.47 -0.15
CA ILE A 128 11.10 -13.78 -0.72
C ILE A 128 9.84 -14.64 -0.84
N ALA A 129 9.07 -14.80 0.23
CA ALA A 129 7.82 -15.56 0.22
C ALA A 129 6.84 -15.03 -0.84
N ALA A 130 6.69 -13.71 -0.96
CA ALA A 130 5.82 -13.15 -1.99
C ALA A 130 6.28 -13.40 -3.42
N SER A 131 7.56 -13.72 -3.65
CA SER A 131 8.08 -14.04 -4.99
C SER A 131 7.65 -15.42 -5.49
N SER A 132 7.21 -16.34 -4.61
CA SER A 132 6.64 -17.64 -5.00
C SER A 132 5.17 -17.57 -5.39
N VAL A 133 4.49 -16.46 -5.12
CA VAL A 133 3.04 -16.33 -5.31
C VAL A 133 2.75 -15.69 -6.67
N ALA A 134 2.41 -16.51 -7.67
CA ALA A 134 2.16 -16.07 -9.04
C ALA A 134 1.16 -14.89 -9.17
N PRO A 135 0.02 -14.84 -8.44
CA PRO A 135 -0.86 -13.68 -8.44
C PRO A 135 -0.18 -12.36 -8.03
N LEU A 136 0.72 -12.38 -7.03
CA LEU A 136 1.46 -11.18 -6.62
C LEU A 136 2.46 -10.74 -7.68
N VAL A 137 3.12 -11.71 -8.34
CA VAL A 137 4.08 -11.47 -9.42
C VAL A 137 3.39 -10.85 -10.65
N LEU A 138 2.22 -11.37 -11.02
CA LEU A 138 1.38 -10.81 -12.09
C LEU A 138 0.83 -9.43 -11.74
N ALA A 139 0.35 -9.23 -10.51
CA ALA A 139 -0.18 -7.93 -10.05
C ALA A 139 0.87 -6.81 -10.10
N ARG A 140 2.16 -7.15 -9.96
CA ARG A 140 3.27 -6.21 -10.16
C ARG A 140 3.52 -5.82 -11.61
N GLY A 141 2.95 -6.54 -12.57
CA GLY A 141 3.15 -6.36 -14.00
C GLY A 141 4.40 -7.07 -14.53
N HIS A 142 4.82 -8.17 -13.91
CA HIS A 142 5.75 -9.09 -14.56
C HIS A 142 5.02 -9.97 -15.57
N ARG A 143 5.67 -10.28 -16.70
CA ARG A 143 5.14 -11.16 -17.75
C ARG A 143 5.55 -12.60 -17.46
N VAL A 144 4.77 -13.26 -16.60
CA VAL A 144 5.03 -14.63 -16.16
C VAL A 144 3.94 -15.62 -16.62
N GLU A 145 3.10 -15.22 -17.57
CA GLU A 145 1.95 -16.01 -18.02
C GLU A 145 2.35 -17.33 -18.70
N ASN A 146 3.55 -17.36 -19.32
CA ASN A 146 4.08 -18.54 -20.03
C ASN A 146 5.20 -19.25 -19.25
N ILE A 147 5.43 -18.87 -17.99
CA ILE A 147 6.46 -19.50 -17.16
C ILE A 147 5.85 -20.77 -16.56
N PRO A 148 6.59 -21.89 -16.53
CA PRO A 148 6.02 -23.17 -16.14
C PRO A 148 5.61 -23.21 -14.66
N GLU A 149 6.43 -22.65 -13.76
CA GLU A 149 6.08 -22.51 -12.35
C GLU A 149 6.85 -21.38 -11.66
N VAL A 150 6.39 -21.02 -10.46
CA VAL A 150 7.03 -20.03 -9.58
C VAL A 150 7.08 -20.63 -8.16
N PRO A 151 8.24 -20.61 -7.46
CA PRO A 151 9.55 -20.08 -7.86
C PRO A 151 10.16 -20.79 -9.07
N LEU A 152 10.79 -20.04 -9.96
CA LEU A 152 11.52 -20.62 -11.10
C LEU A 152 12.95 -20.93 -10.67
N VAL A 153 13.34 -22.21 -10.70
CA VAL A 153 14.68 -22.69 -10.34
C VAL A 153 15.39 -23.22 -11.58
N VAL A 154 16.64 -22.80 -11.78
CA VAL A 154 17.44 -23.13 -12.96
C VAL A 154 18.74 -23.81 -12.52
N SER A 155 19.24 -24.73 -13.33
CA SER A 155 20.53 -25.40 -13.14
C SER A 155 21.69 -24.43 -12.89
N ASN A 156 22.72 -24.92 -12.20
CA ASN A 156 23.91 -24.14 -11.84
C ASN A 156 24.76 -23.71 -13.05
N ASP A 157 24.53 -24.29 -14.22
CA ASP A 157 25.19 -23.91 -15.48
C ASP A 157 24.98 -22.44 -15.83
N LEU A 158 23.86 -21.85 -15.37
CA LEU A 158 23.56 -20.44 -15.53
C LEU A 158 24.63 -19.53 -14.87
N GLU A 159 25.29 -20.00 -13.80
CA GLU A 159 26.31 -19.24 -13.06
C GLU A 159 27.60 -19.06 -13.86
N SER A 160 27.91 -20.02 -14.73
CA SER A 160 29.13 -20.08 -15.54
C SER A 160 29.02 -19.35 -16.88
N LEU A 161 27.86 -18.75 -17.19
CA LEU A 161 27.69 -17.99 -18.42
C LEU A 161 28.53 -16.71 -18.40
N THR A 162 29.36 -16.54 -19.44
CA THR A 162 30.25 -15.37 -19.58
C THR A 162 29.77 -14.38 -20.63
N LYS A 163 29.11 -14.86 -21.70
CA LYS A 163 28.65 -14.03 -22.82
C LYS A 163 27.20 -13.59 -22.63
N THR A 164 26.94 -12.30 -22.84
CA THR A 164 25.60 -11.72 -22.81
C THR A 164 24.64 -12.36 -23.81
N LYS A 165 25.14 -12.80 -24.98
CA LYS A 165 24.34 -13.47 -26.00
C LYS A 165 23.70 -14.75 -25.44
N ASP A 166 24.49 -15.55 -24.74
CA ASP A 166 24.09 -16.84 -24.19
C ASP A 166 23.15 -16.63 -23.00
N ALA A 167 23.41 -15.61 -22.17
CA ALA A 167 22.49 -15.17 -21.11
C ALA A 167 21.10 -14.75 -21.64
N VAL A 168 21.04 -14.04 -22.78
CA VAL A 168 19.76 -13.69 -23.42
C VAL A 168 19.08 -14.93 -24.00
N ALA A 169 19.84 -15.88 -24.55
CA ALA A 169 19.31 -17.14 -25.07
C ALA A 169 18.67 -17.97 -23.93
N ALA A 170 19.33 -18.09 -22.79
CA ALA A 170 18.78 -18.77 -21.61
C ALA A 170 17.47 -18.12 -21.13
N LEU A 171 17.40 -16.79 -21.06
CA LEU A 171 16.14 -16.10 -20.68
C LEU A 171 15.00 -16.30 -21.69
N LYS A 172 15.31 -16.51 -22.97
CA LYS A 172 14.31 -16.85 -24.00
C LYS A 172 13.79 -18.27 -23.79
N ALA A 173 14.71 -19.21 -23.59
CA ALA A 173 14.40 -20.61 -23.37
C ALA A 173 13.53 -20.82 -22.12
N LEU A 174 13.82 -20.09 -21.04
CA LEU A 174 13.06 -20.11 -19.78
C LEU A 174 11.72 -19.34 -19.82
N GLY A 175 11.33 -18.76 -20.97
CA GLY A 175 10.11 -17.95 -21.09
C GLY A 175 10.17 -16.54 -20.45
N ALA A 176 11.27 -16.19 -19.78
CA ALA A 176 11.48 -14.90 -19.11
C ALA A 176 11.70 -13.70 -20.06
N HIS A 177 11.97 -13.95 -21.34
CA HIS A 177 12.29 -12.89 -22.31
C HIS A 177 11.15 -11.88 -22.52
N ARG A 178 9.88 -12.28 -22.39
CA ARG A 178 8.75 -11.34 -22.46
C ARG A 178 8.84 -10.24 -21.41
N ASP A 179 9.36 -10.56 -20.23
CA ASP A 179 9.56 -9.61 -19.15
C ASP A 179 10.71 -8.62 -19.45
N VAL A 180 11.75 -9.07 -20.16
CA VAL A 180 12.83 -8.21 -20.66
C VAL A 180 12.32 -7.29 -21.78
N VAL A 181 11.55 -7.82 -22.73
CA VAL A 181 10.94 -7.02 -23.82
C VAL A 181 10.05 -5.91 -23.25
N LYS A 182 9.29 -6.18 -22.18
CA LYS A 182 8.52 -5.17 -21.44
C LYS A 182 9.42 -4.03 -20.96
N VAL A 183 10.61 -4.33 -20.42
CA VAL A 183 11.55 -3.29 -19.98
C VAL A 183 12.02 -2.45 -21.15
N VAL A 184 12.47 -3.08 -22.23
CA VAL A 184 12.97 -2.38 -23.43
C VAL A 184 11.91 -1.43 -23.99
N LYS A 185 10.67 -1.91 -24.16
CA LYS A 185 9.53 -1.09 -24.65
C LYS A 185 9.13 0.04 -23.70
N SER A 186 9.48 -0.04 -22.42
CA SER A 186 9.08 0.94 -21.41
C SER A 186 10.01 2.14 -21.25
N LYS A 187 11.15 2.17 -21.97
CA LYS A 187 12.13 3.24 -21.86
C LYS A 187 11.54 4.56 -22.36
N LYS A 188 11.37 5.53 -21.47
CA LYS A 188 10.85 6.87 -21.75
C LYS A 188 11.73 7.95 -21.13
N LEU A 189 11.62 9.18 -21.63
CA LEU A 189 12.22 10.35 -20.97
C LEU A 189 11.50 10.62 -19.65
N ARG A 190 12.25 10.94 -18.60
CA ARG A 190 11.69 11.26 -17.28
C ARG A 190 10.88 12.54 -17.35
N ALA A 191 9.70 12.57 -16.73
CA ALA A 191 8.96 13.82 -16.57
C ALA A 191 9.65 14.78 -15.58
N GLY A 192 9.55 16.09 -15.83
CA GLY A 192 10.04 17.15 -14.94
C GLY A 192 11.56 17.39 -14.96
N LYS A 193 12.04 18.17 -13.98
CA LYS A 193 13.43 18.67 -13.88
C LYS A 193 14.49 17.59 -13.62
N GLY A 194 14.07 16.36 -13.30
CA GLY A 194 14.98 15.24 -13.08
C GLY A 194 15.82 14.88 -14.31
N LYS A 195 15.35 15.22 -15.51
CA LYS A 195 16.10 15.00 -16.76
C LYS A 195 17.46 15.68 -16.76
N LEU A 196 17.53 16.89 -16.20
CA LEU A 196 18.75 17.70 -16.10
C LEU A 196 19.64 17.29 -14.92
N ARG A 197 19.21 16.33 -14.09
CA ARG A 197 19.91 15.91 -12.87
C ARG A 197 20.33 14.44 -12.93
N ASN A 198 21.00 14.06 -14.03
CA ASN A 198 21.53 12.71 -14.28
C ASN A 198 20.49 11.57 -14.19
N ARG A 199 19.21 11.87 -14.42
CA ARG A 199 18.10 10.91 -14.37
C ARG A 199 17.21 11.03 -15.60
N ARG A 200 17.83 11.15 -16.79
CA ARG A 200 17.17 11.45 -18.08
C ARG A 200 16.12 10.43 -18.50
N HIS A 201 16.36 9.14 -18.27
CA HIS A 201 15.46 8.06 -18.69
C HIS A 201 14.81 7.34 -17.51
N THR A 202 13.66 6.74 -17.77
CA THR A 202 12.94 5.81 -16.88
C THR A 202 12.58 4.55 -17.64
N GLN A 203 12.64 3.40 -16.98
CA GLN A 203 12.21 2.11 -17.51
C GLN A 203 11.67 1.24 -16.37
N ARG A 204 10.93 0.18 -16.71
CA ARG A 204 10.48 -0.84 -15.74
C ARG A 204 11.65 -1.71 -15.27
N ARG A 205 11.43 -2.47 -14.19
CA ARG A 205 12.34 -3.53 -13.76
C ARG A 205 11.90 -4.87 -14.35
N GLY A 206 12.89 -5.68 -14.70
CA GLY A 206 12.72 -7.04 -15.20
C GLY A 206 12.99 -8.08 -14.09
N PRO A 207 13.36 -9.31 -14.47
CA PRO A 207 13.63 -10.38 -13.52
C PRO A 207 14.82 -10.05 -12.62
N LEU A 208 14.82 -10.62 -11.42
CA LEU A 208 15.97 -10.70 -10.54
C LEU A 208 16.55 -12.11 -10.63
N ILE A 209 17.83 -12.22 -10.96
CA ILE A 209 18.54 -13.51 -10.99
C ILE A 209 19.30 -13.65 -9.68
N VAL A 210 19.01 -14.71 -8.92
CA VAL A 210 19.69 -15.00 -7.65
C VAL A 210 20.60 -16.19 -7.85
N TYR A 211 21.87 -16.02 -7.47
CA TYR A 211 22.94 -17.00 -7.63
C TYR A 211 23.64 -17.31 -6.30
N GLY A 212 24.27 -18.49 -6.22
CA GLY A 212 25.09 -18.91 -5.08
C GLY A 212 26.51 -18.33 -5.19
N GLU A 213 27.17 -18.60 -6.32
CA GLU A 213 28.53 -18.19 -6.62
C GLU A 213 28.61 -17.40 -7.95
N ASP A 214 29.48 -16.39 -8.04
CA ASP A 214 29.67 -15.62 -9.27
C ASP A 214 30.82 -16.19 -10.09
N LYS A 215 30.50 -16.98 -11.13
CA LYS A 215 31.47 -17.53 -12.10
C LYS A 215 31.48 -16.77 -13.43
N GLY A 216 30.86 -15.58 -13.50
CA GLY A 216 30.69 -14.79 -14.71
C GLY A 216 29.29 -14.24 -14.92
N ILE A 217 28.30 -14.80 -14.21
CA ILE A 217 26.88 -14.45 -14.31
C ILE A 217 26.63 -12.95 -14.13
N THR A 218 27.30 -12.28 -13.19
CA THR A 218 27.08 -10.85 -12.98
C THR A 218 27.44 -10.03 -14.22
N LYS A 219 28.55 -10.36 -14.88
CA LYS A 219 29.01 -9.68 -16.10
C LYS A 219 28.13 -10.01 -17.30
N ALA A 220 27.72 -11.27 -17.44
CA ALA A 220 26.88 -11.71 -18.55
C ALA A 220 25.49 -11.05 -18.56
N PHE A 221 24.89 -10.85 -17.38
CA PHE A 221 23.54 -10.28 -17.27
C PHE A 221 23.50 -8.75 -17.09
N ARG A 222 24.60 -8.09 -16.67
CA ARG A 222 24.64 -6.65 -16.34
C ARG A 222 24.16 -5.72 -17.47
N ASN A 223 24.44 -6.07 -18.73
CA ASN A 223 24.10 -5.20 -19.87
C ASN A 223 22.67 -5.39 -20.37
N ILE A 224 21.93 -6.37 -19.85
CA ILE A 224 20.55 -6.65 -20.28
C ILE A 224 19.60 -5.67 -19.55
N PRO A 225 18.81 -4.84 -20.26
CA PRO A 225 17.97 -3.83 -19.62
C PRO A 225 16.98 -4.41 -18.60
N GLY A 226 17.09 -3.94 -17.36
CA GLY A 226 16.15 -4.24 -16.27
C GLY A 226 16.35 -5.58 -15.57
N VAL A 227 17.24 -6.44 -16.08
CA VAL A 227 17.71 -7.61 -15.35
C VAL A 227 18.65 -7.13 -14.25
N GLU A 228 18.46 -7.63 -13.04
CA GLU A 228 19.39 -7.42 -11.94
C GLU A 228 19.86 -8.78 -11.44
N THR A 229 21.09 -8.86 -10.95
CA THR A 229 21.62 -10.04 -10.27
C THR A 229 21.79 -9.75 -8.78
N CYS A 230 21.71 -10.80 -7.96
CA CYS A 230 21.92 -10.69 -6.51
C CYS A 230 22.45 -12.02 -5.96
N GLN A 231 23.43 -11.97 -5.08
CA GLN A 231 23.91 -13.17 -4.38
C GLN A 231 22.93 -13.55 -3.26
N VAL A 232 22.68 -14.84 -3.06
CA VAL A 232 21.74 -15.35 -2.04
C VAL A 232 22.08 -14.90 -0.61
N SER A 233 23.36 -14.70 -0.30
CA SER A 233 23.83 -14.23 1.02
C SER A 233 23.48 -12.76 1.32
N VAL A 234 23.27 -11.93 0.29
CA VAL A 234 23.09 -10.47 0.41
C VAL A 234 21.79 -10.00 -0.26
N LEU A 235 20.70 -10.74 -0.04
CA LEU A 235 19.39 -10.41 -0.60
C LEU A 235 18.89 -9.03 -0.14
N ASN A 236 18.75 -8.13 -1.11
CA ASN A 236 18.36 -6.75 -0.87
C ASN A 236 16.84 -6.54 -1.01
N LEU A 237 16.19 -6.05 0.05
CA LEU A 237 14.77 -5.68 0.03
C LEU A 237 14.42 -4.68 -1.09
N LEU A 238 15.30 -3.73 -1.40
CA LEU A 238 15.06 -2.74 -2.45
C LEU A 238 15.00 -3.37 -3.86
N GLN A 239 15.64 -4.53 -4.03
CA GLN A 239 15.57 -5.34 -5.23
C GLN A 239 14.38 -6.29 -5.17
N LEU A 240 14.11 -6.98 -4.06
CA LEU A 240 13.00 -7.93 -3.97
C LEU A 240 11.62 -7.26 -4.01
N ALA A 241 11.48 -6.08 -3.40
CA ALA A 241 10.24 -5.31 -3.38
C ALA A 241 10.43 -3.87 -3.90
N PRO A 242 10.76 -3.63 -5.19
CA PRO A 242 10.96 -2.28 -5.72
C PRO A 242 9.71 -1.42 -5.56
N GLY A 243 9.83 -0.26 -4.91
CA GLY A 243 8.68 0.61 -4.61
C GLY A 243 7.77 0.08 -3.51
N SER A 244 8.25 -0.80 -2.62
CA SER A 244 7.50 -1.43 -1.53
C SER A 244 6.37 -2.39 -1.91
N HIS A 245 6.20 -2.73 -3.19
CA HIS A 245 5.14 -3.66 -3.60
C HIS A 245 5.54 -5.15 -3.42
N LEU A 246 4.54 -6.02 -3.28
CA LEU A 246 4.61 -7.49 -3.27
C LEU A 246 5.18 -8.22 -4.50
N GLY A 247 6.16 -9.14 -4.44
CA GLY A 247 6.27 -10.21 -5.48
C GLY A 247 7.03 -9.89 -6.78
N ARG A 248 8.32 -9.56 -6.71
CA ARG A 248 9.15 -9.46 -7.94
C ARG A 248 9.30 -10.83 -8.59
N PHE A 249 9.40 -10.88 -9.92
CA PHE A 249 9.80 -12.12 -10.61
C PHE A 249 11.28 -12.43 -10.35
N VAL A 250 11.54 -13.55 -9.66
CA VAL A 250 12.88 -14.00 -9.28
C VAL A 250 13.17 -15.34 -9.95
N ILE A 251 14.35 -15.45 -10.56
CA ILE A 251 14.91 -16.67 -11.13
C ILE A 251 16.04 -17.11 -10.19
N TRP A 252 15.94 -18.31 -9.64
CA TRP A 252 16.90 -18.86 -8.69
C TRP A 252 17.80 -19.86 -9.40
N THR A 253 19.10 -19.87 -9.08
CA THR A 253 19.94 -21.03 -9.38
C THR A 253 19.70 -22.11 -8.32
N GLU A 254 19.90 -23.37 -8.69
CA GLU A 254 19.75 -24.52 -7.79
C GLU A 254 20.62 -24.39 -6.53
N SER A 255 21.88 -23.95 -6.69
CA SER A 255 22.81 -23.68 -5.59
C SER A 255 22.30 -22.55 -4.68
N ALA A 256 21.74 -21.47 -5.24
CA ALA A 256 21.14 -20.41 -4.45
C ALA A 256 19.92 -20.91 -3.67
N PHE A 257 19.07 -21.71 -4.31
CA PHE A 257 17.82 -22.19 -3.74
C PHE A 257 18.07 -23.15 -2.56
N SER A 258 19.01 -24.08 -2.71
CA SER A 258 19.40 -25.02 -1.64
C SER A 258 20.08 -24.35 -0.44
N VAL A 259 20.77 -23.22 -0.64
CA VAL A 259 21.44 -22.47 0.44
C VAL A 259 20.47 -21.60 1.25
N LEU A 260 19.24 -21.34 0.77
CA LEU A 260 18.26 -20.51 1.46
C LEU A 260 17.92 -21.00 2.87
N ASP A 261 17.73 -22.30 3.06
CA ASP A 261 17.42 -22.88 4.38
C ASP A 261 18.59 -22.72 5.35
N LYS A 262 19.84 -22.85 4.89
CA LYS A 262 21.02 -22.56 5.71
C LYS A 262 21.05 -21.09 6.15
N ILE A 263 20.67 -20.16 5.25
CA ILE A 263 20.72 -18.71 5.53
C ILE A 263 19.57 -18.25 6.41
N TRP A 264 18.35 -18.74 6.19
CA TRP A 264 17.14 -18.25 6.86
C TRP A 264 16.68 -19.13 8.02
N GLY A 265 17.15 -20.37 8.07
CA GLY A 265 16.68 -21.39 9.00
C GLY A 265 15.42 -22.08 8.49
N SER A 266 15.20 -23.28 9.00
CA SER A 266 13.98 -24.08 8.87
C SER A 266 13.69 -24.75 10.22
N ASP A 267 12.60 -25.49 10.34
CA ASP A 267 12.28 -26.24 11.56
C ASP A 267 13.36 -27.29 11.89
N ALA A 268 14.09 -27.78 10.87
CA ALA A 268 15.14 -28.78 11.02
C ALA A 268 16.56 -28.19 11.06
N VAL A 269 16.77 -26.98 10.53
CA VAL A 269 18.10 -26.39 10.37
C VAL A 269 18.14 -25.01 10.99
N GLN A 270 19.09 -24.78 11.91
CA GLN A 270 19.28 -23.46 12.50
C GLN A 270 19.76 -22.44 11.44
N SER A 271 19.28 -21.21 11.54
CA SER A 271 19.75 -20.12 10.68
C SER A 271 21.22 -19.82 10.91
N ALA A 272 21.98 -19.63 9.83
CA ALA A 272 23.34 -19.07 9.88
C ALA A 272 23.40 -17.66 10.50
N LYS A 273 22.26 -16.98 10.64
CA LYS A 273 22.16 -15.70 11.34
C LYS A 273 22.03 -15.99 12.84
N SER A 274 23.05 -15.62 13.61
CA SER A 274 23.05 -15.78 15.08
C SER A 274 21.76 -15.23 15.72
N GLY A 275 21.14 -16.05 16.56
CA GLY A 275 19.91 -15.73 17.30
C GLY A 275 18.67 -15.46 16.44
N TYR A 276 18.62 -15.96 15.20
CA TYR A 276 17.50 -15.71 14.29
C TYR A 276 16.69 -16.98 14.00
N SER A 277 15.37 -16.84 14.07
CA SER A 277 14.39 -17.79 13.54
C SER A 277 13.48 -17.07 12.53
N LEU A 278 12.82 -17.84 11.66
CA LEU A 278 11.81 -17.28 10.78
C LEU A 278 10.61 -16.76 11.60
N PRO A 279 9.89 -15.74 11.11
CA PRO A 279 8.71 -15.26 11.82
C PRO A 279 7.56 -16.26 11.78
N ASP A 280 6.90 -16.44 12.91
CA ASP A 280 5.74 -17.33 13.04
C ASP A 280 4.47 -16.71 12.46
N SER A 281 3.58 -17.58 12.00
CA SER A 281 2.25 -17.18 11.55
C SER A 281 1.29 -17.12 12.74
N ILE A 282 0.66 -15.96 12.95
CA ILE A 282 -0.39 -15.79 13.98
C ILE A 282 -1.69 -16.51 13.64
N VAL A 283 -1.88 -16.92 12.39
CA VAL A 283 -3.04 -17.67 11.89
C VAL A 283 -2.51 -18.88 11.13
N SER A 284 -3.00 -20.07 11.46
CA SER A 284 -2.57 -21.34 10.84
C SER A 284 -3.05 -21.48 9.39
N ASN A 285 -4.26 -21.03 9.08
CA ASN A 285 -4.81 -21.06 7.72
C ASN A 285 -5.37 -19.71 7.28
N THR A 286 -4.80 -19.17 6.21
CA THR A 286 -5.21 -17.92 5.57
C THR A 286 -6.54 -17.98 4.81
N ASP A 287 -7.04 -19.18 4.50
CA ASP A 287 -8.36 -19.35 3.89
C ASP A 287 -9.45 -19.36 4.97
N ILE A 288 -9.89 -18.16 5.32
CA ILE A 288 -10.91 -17.95 6.34
C ILE A 288 -12.25 -18.54 5.89
N THR A 289 -12.56 -18.52 4.59
CA THR A 289 -13.80 -19.12 4.08
C THR A 289 -13.86 -20.62 4.30
N ARG A 290 -12.74 -21.32 4.10
CA ARG A 290 -12.64 -22.76 4.43
C ARG A 290 -12.81 -23.03 5.92
N ILE A 291 -12.24 -22.18 6.78
CA ILE A 291 -12.43 -22.31 8.24
C ILE A 291 -13.90 -22.11 8.58
N ILE A 292 -14.54 -21.03 8.09
CA ILE A 292 -15.95 -20.73 8.35
C ILE A 292 -16.87 -21.88 7.88
N ASN A 293 -16.57 -22.46 6.73
CA ASN A 293 -17.37 -23.55 6.14
C ASN A 293 -17.00 -24.94 6.67
N SER A 294 -16.15 -25.05 7.69
CA SER A 294 -15.83 -26.32 8.35
C SER A 294 -17.05 -26.90 9.07
N ALA A 295 -17.11 -28.24 9.17
CA ALA A 295 -18.25 -28.93 9.75
C ALA A 295 -18.44 -28.55 11.23
N GLU A 296 -17.33 -28.37 11.95
CA GLU A 296 -17.28 -27.98 13.34
C GLU A 296 -17.95 -26.62 13.55
N ILE A 297 -17.64 -25.63 12.71
CA ILE A 297 -18.26 -24.30 12.80
C ILE A 297 -19.72 -24.34 12.33
N GLN A 298 -20.00 -24.96 11.18
CA GLN A 298 -21.35 -25.00 10.62
C GLN A 298 -22.35 -25.74 11.52
N SER A 299 -21.90 -26.72 12.32
CA SER A 299 -22.77 -27.46 13.25
C SER A 299 -23.31 -26.62 14.41
N VAL A 300 -22.62 -25.53 14.79
CA VAL A 300 -22.99 -24.67 15.92
C VAL A 300 -23.69 -23.38 15.47
N LEU A 301 -23.50 -22.99 14.21
CA LEU A 301 -24.08 -21.76 13.67
C LEU A 301 -25.60 -21.89 13.49
N LYS A 302 -26.31 -20.79 13.80
CA LYS A 302 -27.74 -20.64 13.47
C LYS A 302 -27.91 -20.50 11.95
N PRO A 303 -29.05 -20.92 11.39
CA PRO A 303 -29.34 -20.68 9.97
C PRO A 303 -29.26 -19.19 9.65
N ALA A 304 -28.59 -18.85 8.55
CA ALA A 304 -28.46 -17.48 8.11
C ALA A 304 -29.83 -16.94 7.64
N GLY A 305 -30.15 -15.71 8.04
CA GLY A 305 -31.28 -14.98 7.47
C GLY A 305 -30.98 -14.48 6.05
N ASP A 306 -31.95 -13.80 5.45
CA ASP A 306 -31.78 -13.22 4.12
C ASP A 306 -30.62 -12.21 4.08
N LYS A 307 -29.78 -12.33 3.05
CA LYS A 307 -28.63 -11.43 2.82
C LYS A 307 -29.06 -9.96 2.74
N HIS A 308 -30.24 -9.71 2.21
CA HIS A 308 -30.82 -8.39 2.08
C HIS A 308 -32.08 -8.32 2.93
N GLN A 309 -32.07 -7.44 3.93
CA GLN A 309 -33.25 -7.19 4.74
C GLN A 309 -34.31 -6.51 3.88
N LYS A 310 -35.50 -7.11 3.84
CA LYS A 310 -36.67 -6.49 3.25
C LYS A 310 -37.00 -5.22 4.01
N ARG A 311 -37.03 -4.08 3.30
CA ARG A 311 -37.41 -2.80 3.90
C ARG A 311 -38.91 -2.79 4.14
N GLU A 312 -39.30 -3.07 5.36
CA GLU A 312 -40.69 -2.93 5.79
C GLU A 312 -40.98 -1.47 6.17
N HIS A 313 -42.22 -1.03 5.95
CA HIS A 313 -42.71 0.29 6.35
C HIS A 313 -41.81 1.46 5.89
N VAL A 314 -41.46 1.50 4.59
CA VAL A 314 -40.60 2.56 4.01
C VAL A 314 -41.19 3.96 4.10
N LEU A 315 -42.51 4.09 4.16
CA LEU A 315 -43.21 5.36 4.23
C LEU A 315 -44.40 5.21 5.18
N LYS A 316 -44.44 6.07 6.22
CA LYS A 316 -45.57 6.16 7.12
C LYS A 316 -46.76 6.76 6.36
N LYS A 317 -47.74 5.91 6.05
CA LYS A 317 -49.01 6.35 5.45
C LYS A 317 -49.94 6.87 6.54
N ASN A 318 -50.44 8.11 6.41
CA ASN A 318 -51.30 8.73 7.42
C ASN A 318 -52.68 8.03 7.47
N PRO A 319 -53.09 7.42 8.60
CA PRO A 319 -54.36 6.70 8.72
C PRO A 319 -55.59 7.61 8.57
N LEU A 320 -55.52 8.87 9.00
CA LEU A 320 -56.66 9.80 8.91
C LEU A 320 -56.98 10.18 7.46
N LYS A 321 -55.99 10.07 6.55
CA LYS A 321 -56.14 10.36 5.12
C LYS A 321 -56.23 9.09 4.25
N ASN A 322 -55.76 7.95 4.76
CA ASN A 322 -55.72 6.68 4.03
C ASN A 322 -56.58 5.61 4.73
N LYS A 323 -57.80 5.40 4.22
CA LYS A 323 -58.79 4.49 4.81
C LYS A 323 -58.29 3.04 4.93
N GLN A 324 -57.50 2.54 3.98
CA GLN A 324 -56.94 1.18 4.03
C GLN A 324 -55.98 1.01 5.23
N VAL A 325 -55.20 2.04 5.53
CA VAL A 325 -54.28 2.04 6.68
C VAL A 325 -55.04 2.24 7.99
N GLN A 326 -56.08 3.09 7.98
CA GLN A 326 -56.99 3.24 9.13
C GLN A 326 -57.64 1.92 9.52
N LEU A 327 -58.17 1.17 8.54
CA LEU A 327 -58.82 -0.11 8.78
C LEU A 327 -57.84 -1.20 9.20
N ARG A 328 -56.60 -1.17 8.70
CA ARG A 328 -55.53 -2.05 9.16
C ARG A 328 -55.18 -1.83 10.63
N LEU A 329 -55.22 -0.58 11.10
CA LEU A 329 -54.86 -0.22 12.47
C LEU A 329 -56.05 -0.29 13.44
N ASN A 330 -57.25 0.10 13.00
CA ASN A 330 -58.46 0.12 13.81
C ASN A 330 -59.65 -0.45 13.01
N PRO A 331 -60.03 -1.72 13.23
CA PRO A 331 -61.16 -2.33 12.54
C PRO A 331 -62.51 -1.70 12.91
N TYR A 332 -62.64 -1.10 14.09
CA TYR A 332 -63.88 -0.44 14.55
C TYR A 332 -64.23 0.81 13.73
N ALA A 333 -63.26 1.41 13.04
CA ALA A 333 -63.50 2.55 12.16
C ALA A 333 -64.55 2.23 11.06
N LYS A 334 -64.68 0.96 10.66
CA LYS A 334 -65.73 0.50 9.72
C LYS A 334 -67.12 0.68 10.33
N ALA A 335 -67.35 0.14 11.53
CA ALA A 335 -68.63 0.24 12.23
C ALA A 335 -68.96 1.70 12.59
N TYR A 336 -67.98 2.45 13.09
CA TYR A 336 -68.12 3.87 13.43
C TYR A 336 -68.61 4.71 12.24
N SER A 337 -68.06 4.45 11.05
CA SER A 337 -68.48 5.13 9.82
C SER A 337 -69.87 4.67 9.34
N GLN A 338 -70.19 3.37 9.44
CA GLN A 338 -71.48 2.83 9.01
C GLN A 338 -72.64 3.34 9.88
N GLN A 339 -72.43 3.35 11.19
CA GLN A 339 -73.42 3.79 12.18
C GLN A 339 -73.45 5.32 12.36
N LYS A 340 -72.60 6.08 11.63
CA LYS A 340 -72.46 7.54 11.73
C LYS A 340 -72.35 8.05 13.18
N LEU A 341 -71.60 7.34 14.02
CA LEU A 341 -71.50 7.62 15.45
C LEU A 341 -70.97 9.03 15.76
N GLY A 342 -70.17 9.62 14.86
CA GLY A 342 -69.72 11.02 14.99
C GLY A 342 -70.82 12.07 14.78
N GLN A 343 -72.02 11.66 14.35
CA GLN A 343 -73.21 12.50 14.21
C GLN A 343 -74.33 12.05 15.16
N ALA A 344 -74.00 11.26 16.18
CA ALA A 344 -74.97 10.84 17.18
C ALA A 344 -75.60 12.08 17.82
N LYS A 345 -76.91 12.23 17.68
CA LYS A 345 -77.65 13.33 18.31
C LYS A 345 -77.60 13.13 19.82
N VAL A 346 -77.11 14.14 20.53
CA VAL A 346 -77.29 14.20 21.98
C VAL A 346 -78.77 14.37 22.24
N LYS A 347 -79.35 13.49 23.07
CA LYS A 347 -80.71 13.68 23.56
C LYS A 347 -80.68 14.92 24.45
N SER A 348 -81.23 16.04 24.00
CA SER A 348 -81.41 17.22 24.85
C SER A 348 -82.59 16.94 25.77
N GLU A 349 -82.30 16.56 27.01
CA GLU A 349 -83.31 16.48 28.07
C GLU A 349 -83.66 17.91 28.53
N GLY A 350 -84.46 18.61 27.72
CA GLY A 350 -85.01 19.93 28.04
C GLY A 350 -83.99 21.09 28.08
N LYS A 351 -84.50 22.33 28.14
CA LYS A 351 -83.67 23.52 28.34
C LYS A 351 -83.01 23.40 29.72
N ALA A 352 -81.68 23.55 29.78
CA ALA A 352 -80.95 23.60 31.04
C ALA A 352 -81.60 24.64 31.99
N PRO A 353 -81.76 24.33 33.29
CA PRO A 353 -82.35 25.27 34.23
C PRO A 353 -81.53 26.56 34.23
N LYS A 354 -82.21 27.72 34.24
CA LYS A 354 -81.52 29.01 34.28
C LYS A 354 -80.60 29.05 35.51
N PRO A 355 -79.37 29.58 35.39
CA PRO A 355 -78.42 29.61 36.49
C PRO A 355 -79.01 30.33 37.70
N ALA A 356 -78.77 29.79 38.89
CA ALA A 356 -79.30 30.33 40.14
C ALA A 356 -78.83 31.78 40.36
N GLU A 357 -79.67 32.63 40.94
CA GLU A 357 -79.36 34.05 41.16
C GLU A 357 -78.10 34.27 42.00
N SER A 358 -77.74 33.31 42.87
CA SER A 358 -76.47 33.32 43.61
C SER A 358 -75.26 33.22 42.70
N PHE A 359 -75.33 32.40 41.64
CA PHE A 359 -74.28 32.31 40.63
C PHE A 359 -74.21 33.59 39.80
N ALA A 360 -75.36 34.17 39.42
CA ALA A 360 -75.38 35.43 38.68
C ALA A 360 -74.86 36.61 39.51
N LYS A 361 -75.16 36.68 40.81
CA LYS A 361 -74.65 37.74 41.72
C LYS A 361 -73.14 37.64 41.92
N VAL A 362 -72.60 36.45 42.16
CA VAL A 362 -71.13 36.24 42.27
C VAL A 362 -70.41 36.52 40.93
N PHE A 363 -71.10 36.31 39.80
CA PHE A 363 -70.59 36.64 38.46
C PHE A 363 -70.64 38.14 38.15
N HIS A 364 -71.51 38.92 38.81
CA HIS A 364 -71.63 40.36 38.60
C HIS A 364 -70.86 41.21 39.63
N ASP A 365 -70.49 40.64 40.79
CA ASP A 365 -69.63 41.28 41.80
C ASP A 365 -68.12 41.06 41.54
N ASN A 366 -67.75 40.41 40.42
CA ASN A 366 -66.40 40.39 39.82
C ASN A 366 -66.48 40.90 38.38
#